data_AF-A0A2A6P7S9-F1
#
_entry.id   AF-A0A2A6P7S9-F1
#
_cell.length_a   1.000
_cell.length_b   1.000
_cell.length_c   1.000
_cell.angle_alpha   90.00
_cell.angle_beta   90.00
_cell.angle_gamma   90.00
#
_symmetry.space_group_name_H-M   'P 1'
#
loop_
_entity.id
_entity.type
_entity.pdbx_description
1 polymer ?
#
loop_
_entity_poly.entity_id
_entity_poly.type
_entity_poly.pdbx_seq_one_letter_code
_entity_poly.pdbx_strand_id
1 'polypeptide(L)' 'MLVYVVAMTARHSIEHDPHEPKIDRRPESFRLIFALLAFAWFGMIYAYGVEWRSAVIGGATGMMFMLWASVRFKHLW' A
#
# COMPACT_ATOMS: atom_id res chain seq x y z
N MET A 1 29.77 -28.47 -23.09
CA MET A 1 28.89 -28.18 -21.93
C MET A 1 29.61 -27.40 -20.81
N LEU A 2 30.65 -26.59 -21.13
CA LEU A 2 31.33 -25.70 -20.17
C LEU A 2 31.10 -24.22 -20.53
N VAL A 3 31.05 -23.92 -21.84
CA VAL A 3 30.80 -22.58 -22.38
C VAL A 3 29.40 -22.06 -22.04
N TYR A 4 28.41 -22.95 -21.89
CA TYR A 4 27.02 -22.56 -21.61
C TYR A 4 26.80 -22.10 -20.16
N VAL A 5 27.62 -22.56 -19.20
CA VAL A 5 27.46 -22.24 -17.77
C VAL A 5 28.05 -20.86 -17.43
N VAL A 6 29.14 -20.47 -18.10
CA VAL A 6 29.83 -19.18 -17.85
C VAL A 6 28.97 -17.97 -18.23
N ALA A 7 28.14 -18.10 -19.28
CA ALA A 7 27.27 -17.02 -19.74
C ALA A 7 26.13 -16.68 -18.76
N MET A 8 25.79 -17.57 -17.82
CA MET A 8 24.70 -17.38 -16.86
C MET A 8 25.13 -16.74 -15.52
N THR A 9 26.44 -16.53 -15.32
CA THR A 9 27.02 -16.01 -14.07
C THR A 9 27.38 -14.54 -14.09
N ALA A 10 27.10 -13.82 -15.17
CA ALA A 10 27.11 -12.36 -15.13
C ALA A 10 25.88 -11.91 -14.33
N ARG A 11 26.02 -11.81 -12.99
CA ARG A 11 25.14 -10.92 -12.22
C ARG A 11 25.28 -9.56 -12.88
N HIS A 12 24.27 -9.19 -13.65
CA HIS A 12 24.08 -7.83 -14.11
C HIS A 12 23.94 -7.00 -12.84
N SER A 13 25.04 -6.46 -12.33
CA SER A 13 24.97 -5.35 -11.40
C SER A 13 24.37 -4.23 -12.23
N ILE A 14 23.06 -4.08 -12.17
CA ILE A 14 22.34 -2.97 -12.78
C ILE A 14 23.05 -1.72 -12.25
N GLU A 15 23.77 -1.03 -13.15
CA GLU A 15 24.49 0.18 -12.83
C GLU A 15 23.42 1.25 -12.60
N HIS A 16 23.03 1.44 -11.34
CA HIS A 16 22.06 2.45 -10.98
C HIS A 16 22.65 3.82 -11.33
N ASP A 17 21.93 4.57 -12.19
CA ASP A 17 22.27 5.94 -12.51
C ASP A 17 22.37 6.75 -11.20
N PRO A 18 23.54 7.33 -10.87
CA PRO A 18 23.72 8.15 -9.67
C PRO A 18 22.79 9.37 -9.62
N HIS A 19 22.28 9.80 -10.77
CA HIS A 19 21.35 10.92 -10.92
C HIS A 19 19.87 10.50 -10.93
N GLU A 20 19.57 9.21 -10.77
CA GLU A 20 18.19 8.75 -10.62
C GLU A 20 17.56 9.44 -9.40
N PRO A 21 16.44 10.19 -9.58
CA PRO A 21 15.77 10.83 -8.46
C PRO A 21 15.34 9.74 -7.48
N LYS A 22 15.91 9.76 -6.27
CA LYS A 22 15.61 8.78 -5.23
C LYS A 22 14.10 8.73 -5.04
N ILE A 23 13.51 7.56 -5.34
CA ILE A 23 12.09 7.33 -5.07
C ILE A 23 11.89 7.60 -3.59
N ASP A 24 11.09 8.62 -3.34
CA ASP A 24 10.87 9.12 -2.02
C ASP A 24 9.88 8.20 -1.30
N ARG A 25 10.41 7.07 -0.83
CA ARG A 25 9.63 6.04 -0.12
C ARG A 25 9.29 6.48 1.30
N ARG A 26 9.10 7.79 1.55
CA ARG A 26 8.70 8.30 2.86
C ARG A 26 7.46 7.52 3.28
N PRO A 27 7.53 6.67 4.32
CA PRO A 27 6.34 6.07 4.88
C PRO A 27 5.71 7.20 5.71
N GLU A 28 5.11 8.18 5.03
CA GLU A 28 4.32 9.18 5.74
C GLU A 28 3.33 8.42 6.62
N SER A 29 3.33 8.76 7.90
CA SER A 29 2.82 7.92 8.97
C SER A 29 1.29 7.96 9.01
N PHE A 30 0.64 7.47 7.95
CA PHE A 30 -0.80 7.27 7.87
C PHE A 30 -1.34 6.33 8.97
N ARG A 31 -0.46 5.69 9.75
CA ARG A 31 -0.77 4.91 10.95
C ARG A 31 -1.75 5.63 11.89
N LEU A 32 -1.58 6.95 12.09
CA LEU A 32 -2.49 7.72 12.94
C LEU A 32 -3.90 7.81 12.34
N ILE A 33 -4.00 8.00 11.02
CA ILE A 33 -5.29 8.05 10.31
C ILE A 33 -6.03 6.72 10.43
N PHE A 34 -5.32 5.59 10.28
CA PHE A 34 -5.92 4.27 10.50
C PHE A 34 -6.40 4.07 11.94
N ALA A 35 -5.62 4.52 12.93
CA ALA A 35 -6.00 4.43 14.34
C ALA A 35 -7.24 5.29 14.66
N LEU A 36 -7.28 6.53 14.15
CA LEU A 36 -8.44 7.42 14.31
C LEU A 36 -9.69 6.85 13.63
N LEU A 37 -9.54 6.27 12.45
CA LEU A 37 -10.65 5.65 11.74
C LEU A 37 -11.20 4.44 12.49
N ALA A 38 -10.32 3.57 13.00
CA ALA A 38 -10.72 2.42 13.82
C ALA A 38 -11.45 2.87 15.10
N PHE A 39 -10.96 3.93 15.74
CA PHE A 39 -11.60 4.53 16.91
C PHE A 39 -12.99 5.11 16.57
N ALA A 40 -13.12 5.82 15.45
CA ALA A 40 -14.40 6.36 14.99
C ALA A 40 -15.41 5.25 14.70
N TRP A 41 -14.97 4.16 14.07
CA TRP A 41 -15.78 2.96 13.84
C TRP A 41 -16.27 2.33 15.13
N PHE A 42 -15.35 2.15 16.09
CA PHE A 42 -15.69 1.57 17.38
C PHE A 42 -16.69 2.45 18.14
N GLY A 43 -16.49 3.77 18.17
CA GLY A 43 -17.42 4.71 18.79
C GLY A 43 -18.80 4.70 18.13
N MET A 44 -18.87 4.64 16.80
CA MET A 44 -20.12 4.59 16.06
C MET A 44 -20.90 3.29 16.36
N ILE A 45 -20.23 2.13 16.31
CA ILE A 45 -20.86 0.84 16.64
C ILE A 45 -21.28 0.80 18.11
N TYR A 46 -20.47 1.33 19.02
CA TYR A 46 -20.81 1.37 20.45
C TYR A 46 -22.05 2.25 20.71
N ALA A 47 -22.15 3.41 20.08
CA ALA A 47 -23.24 4.36 20.30
C ALA A 47 -24.54 3.99 19.59
N TYR A 48 -24.46 3.41 18.38
CA TYR A 48 -25.61 3.22 17.50
C TYR A 48 -25.88 1.75 17.13
N GLY A 49 -24.99 0.83 17.52
CA GLY A 49 -25.07 -0.58 17.14
C GLY A 49 -24.67 -0.83 15.68
N VAL A 50 -24.84 -2.08 15.26
CA VAL A 50 -24.64 -2.47 13.86
C VAL A 50 -26.00 -2.45 13.15
N GLU A 51 -26.16 -1.52 12.22
CA GLU A 51 -27.38 -1.40 11.39
C GLU A 51 -27.04 -1.20 9.91
N TRP A 52 -28.05 -1.02 9.06
CA TRP A 52 -27.85 -0.87 7.60
C TRP A 52 -26.91 0.30 7.25
N ARG A 53 -26.87 1.36 8.07
CA ARG A 53 -25.94 2.49 7.90
C ARG A 53 -24.49 2.05 8.05
N SER A 54 -24.21 1.11 8.96
CA SER A 54 -22.88 0.54 9.15
C SER A 54 -22.43 -0.22 7.88
N ALA A 55 -23.34 -0.90 7.17
CA ALA A 55 -23.00 -1.56 5.91
C ALA A 55 -22.62 -0.53 4.82
N VAL A 56 -23.36 0.58 4.71
CA VAL A 56 -23.08 1.65 3.74
C VAL A 56 -21.75 2.34 4.06
N ILE A 57 -21.54 2.75 5.31
CA ILE A 57 -20.30 3.40 5.76
C ILE A 57 -19.12 2.43 5.61
N GLY A 58 -19.33 1.13 5.90
CA GLY A 58 -18.36 0.05 5.69
C GLY A 58 -17.92 -0.07 4.25
N GLY A 59 -18.89 -0.18 3.33
CA GLY A 59 -18.65 -0.24 1.90
C GLY A 59 -17.90 0.98 1.37
N ALA A 60 -18.32 2.19 1.77
CA ALA A 60 -17.65 3.42 1.38
C ALA A 60 -16.19 3.49 1.89
N THR A 61 -15.97 3.13 3.15
CA THR A 61 -14.64 3.09 3.77
C THR A 61 -13.73 2.08 3.05
N GLY A 62 -14.24 0.88 2.75
CA GLY A 62 -13.50 -0.16 2.02
C GLY A 62 -13.14 0.25 0.59
N MET A 63 -14.09 0.85 -0.14
CA MET A 63 -13.86 1.33 -1.51
C MET A 63 -12.81 2.45 -1.54
N MET A 64 -12.83 3.36 -0.56
CA MET A 64 -11.80 4.39 -0.42
C MET A 64 -10.41 3.78 -0.17
N PHE A 65 -10.30 2.72 0.61
CA PHE A 65 -9.03 2.01 0.81
C PHE A 65 -8.54 1.27 -0.43
N MET A 66 -9.44 0.65 -1.20
CA MET A 66 -9.09 0.03 -2.47
C MET A 66 -8.55 1.06 -3.46
N LEU A 67 -9.19 2.23 -3.58
CA LEU A 67 -8.73 3.33 -4.44
C LEU A 67 -7.38 3.89 -3.96
N TRP A 68 -7.25 4.14 -2.65
CA TRP A 68 -5.99 4.60 -2.06
C TRP A 68 -4.84 3.62 -2.31
N ALA A 69 -5.07 2.33 -2.09
CA ALA A 69 -4.09 1.29 -2.38
C ALA A 69 -3.73 1.25 -3.87
N SER A 70 -4.74 1.34 -4.74
CA SER A 70 -4.55 1.34 -6.20
C SER A 70 -3.69 2.52 -6.66
N VAL A 71 -3.82 3.70 -6.05
CA VAL A 71 -2.96 4.87 -6.32
C VAL A 71 -1.57 4.70 -5.68
N ARG A 72 -1.49 4.17 -4.47
CA ARG A 72 -0.24 4.02 -3.71
C ARG A 72 0.69 2.96 -4.28
N PHE A 73 0.15 1.99 -5.01
CA PHE A 73 0.87 0.85 -5.56
C PHE A 73 0.93 0.82 -7.10
N LYS A 74 0.58 1.92 -7.79
CA LYS A 74 0.67 2.00 -9.27
C LYS A 74 2.06 1.66 -9.82
N HIS A 75 3.10 1.87 -9.02
CA HIS A 75 4.51 1.62 -9.35
C HIS A 75 5.01 0.22 -8.94
N LEU A 76 4.12 -0.69 -8.52
CA LEU A 76 4.44 -2.10 -8.24
C LEU A 76 4.05 -3.07 -9.38
N TRP A 77 3.54 -2.54 -10.51
CA TRP A 77 3.20 -3.29 -11.73
C TRP A 77 3.87 -2.65 -12.94
#